data_AF-X0SSR3-F1
#
_entry.id   AF-X0SSR3-F1
#
_cell.length_a   1.000
_cell.length_b   1.000
_cell.length_c   1.000
_cell.angle_alpha   90.00
_cell.angle_beta   90.00
_cell.angle_gamma   90.00
#
_symmetry.space_group_name_H-M   'P 1'
#
loop_
_entity.id
_entity.type
_entity.pdbx_description
1 polymer ?
#
loop_
_entity_poly.entity_id
_entity_poly.type
_entity_poly.pdbx_seq_one_letter_code
_entity_poly.pdbx_strand_id
1 'polypeptide(L)'
;MKKDGRVAGQKINGILYRFITVKPKRFFGTKDYWVGEAKVTIMNPERTLIDGLAAPKYCGDWAEVYSVFESQLPRLDLDKMVDYSTRLDTAVVKRLGWIFEKVGVEDSILQRLESVPIRGYRILDPNGPRKGPCNRRWMIQENIFGKIAR
;
A
#
# COMPACT_ATOMS: atom_id res chain seq x y z
N MET A 1 -18.63 1.64 -22.69
CA MET A 1 -19.38 0.66 -21.89
C MET A 1 -18.42 -0.26 -21.15
N LYS A 2 -18.20 -0.01 -19.85
CA LYS A 2 -17.95 -1.02 -18.80
C LYS A 2 -18.54 -0.41 -17.54
N LYS A 3 -19.62 -1.01 -17.02
CA LYS A 3 -20.22 -0.59 -15.74
C LYS A 3 -19.20 -0.94 -14.66
N ASP A 4 -18.69 0.06 -13.95
CA ASP A 4 -17.99 -0.16 -12.69
C ASP A 4 -18.96 -0.82 -11.72
N GLY A 5 -18.83 -2.14 -11.57
CA GLY A 5 -19.56 -2.91 -10.58
C GLY A 5 -19.11 -2.48 -9.19
N ARG A 6 -19.74 -1.45 -8.62
CA ARG A 6 -19.68 -1.19 -7.18
C ARG A 6 -20.16 -2.47 -6.50
N VAL A 7 -19.25 -3.23 -5.90
CA VAL A 7 -19.64 -4.27 -4.94
C VAL A 7 -20.33 -3.51 -3.80
N ALA A 8 -21.65 -3.55 -3.79
CA ALA A 8 -22.46 -2.97 -2.72
C ALA A 8 -22.04 -3.65 -1.42
N GLY A 9 -21.65 -2.85 -0.42
CA GLY A 9 -21.34 -3.40 0.88
C GLY A 9 -22.58 -4.07 1.49
N GLN A 10 -22.38 -5.10 2.31
CA GLN A 10 -23.44 -5.76 3.05
C GLN A 10 -23.59 -5.09 4.42
N LYS A 11 -24.81 -4.70 4.79
CA LYS A 11 -25.08 -4.15 6.12
C LYS A 11 -25.40 -5.31 7.07
N ILE A 12 -24.59 -5.46 8.12
CA ILE A 12 -24.76 -6.48 9.18
C ILE A 12 -24.78 -5.73 10.50
N ASN A 13 -25.86 -5.87 11.28
CA ASN A 13 -26.05 -5.17 12.56
C ASN A 13 -25.76 -3.66 12.51
N GLY A 14 -26.21 -2.99 11.46
CA GLY A 14 -25.97 -1.55 11.29
C GLY A 14 -24.63 -1.17 10.66
N ILE A 15 -23.66 -2.09 10.64
CA ILE A 15 -22.30 -1.86 10.14
C ILE A 15 -22.21 -2.28 8.67
N LEU A 16 -21.61 -1.42 7.84
CA LEU A 16 -21.39 -1.70 6.43
C LEU A 16 -20.08 -2.47 6.23
N TYR A 17 -20.17 -3.71 5.77
CA TYR A 17 -19.03 -4.55 5.42
C TYR A 17 -18.80 -4.53 3.91
N ARG A 18 -17.54 -4.41 3.49
CA ARG A 18 -17.14 -4.58 2.09
C ARG A 18 -16.26 -5.81 1.96
N PHE A 19 -16.76 -6.83 1.25
CA PHE A 19 -15.99 -8.03 0.96
C PHE A 19 -15.14 -7.84 -0.28
N ILE A 20 -13.84 -8.07 -0.15
CA ILE A 20 -12.87 -7.98 -1.25
C ILE A 20 -12.28 -9.36 -1.50
N THR A 21 -12.41 -9.85 -2.72
CA THR A 21 -11.79 -11.11 -3.13
C THR A 21 -10.34 -10.88 -3.53
N VAL A 22 -9.41 -11.61 -2.90
CA VAL A 22 -7.99 -11.60 -3.24
C VAL A 22 -7.51 -13.01 -3.59
N LYS A 23 -6.44 -13.11 -4.37
CA LYS A 23 -5.85 -14.40 -4.74
C LYS A 23 -5.30 -15.10 -3.49
N PRO A 24 -5.37 -16.44 -3.37
CA PRO A 24 -4.81 -17.19 -2.24
C PRO A 24 -3.36 -16.80 -1.89
N LYS A 25 -2.52 -16.59 -2.90
CA LYS A 25 -1.11 -16.15 -2.71
C LYS A 25 -0.92 -14.77 -2.05
N ARG A 26 -1.99 -13.97 -1.91
CA ARG A 26 -1.97 -12.66 -1.22
C ARG A 26 -2.39 -12.76 0.25
N PHE A 27 -2.75 -13.95 0.74
CA PHE A 27 -3.02 -14.21 2.16
C PHE A 27 -1.70 -14.52 2.89
N PHE A 28 -1.04 -13.48 3.38
CA PHE A 28 0.16 -13.59 4.20
C PHE A 28 0.33 -12.36 5.08
N GLY A 29 1.31 -12.41 5.99
CA GLY A 29 1.52 -11.32 6.94
C GLY A 29 0.30 -11.15 7.83
N THR A 30 -0.25 -12.26 8.30
CA THR A 30 -1.42 -12.30 9.17
C THR A 30 -1.05 -12.78 10.56
N LYS A 31 -1.85 -12.39 11.54
CA LYS A 31 -1.76 -12.84 12.92
C LYS A 31 -3.16 -13.13 13.44
N ASP A 32 -3.23 -14.13 14.30
CA ASP A 32 -4.48 -14.52 14.95
C ASP A 32 -4.68 -13.72 16.23
N TYR A 33 -5.93 -13.29 16.43
CA TYR A 33 -6.38 -12.56 17.60
C TYR A 33 -7.65 -13.20 18.13
N TRP A 34 -7.79 -13.23 19.46
CA TRP A 34 -9.02 -13.64 20.11
C TRP A 34 -9.92 -12.43 20.30
N VAL A 35 -11.16 -12.52 19.86
CA VAL A 35 -12.22 -11.53 20.05
C VAL A 35 -13.40 -12.24 20.72
N GLY A 36 -13.47 -12.12 22.06
CA GLY A 36 -14.34 -12.98 22.86
C GLY A 36 -13.92 -14.45 22.70
N GLU A 37 -14.87 -15.29 22.31
CA GLU A 37 -14.65 -16.73 22.06
C GLU A 37 -14.23 -17.04 20.61
N ALA A 38 -14.22 -16.02 19.73
CA ALA A 38 -13.88 -16.21 18.33
C ALA A 38 -12.40 -15.93 18.06
N LYS A 39 -11.76 -16.83 17.30
CA LYS A 39 -10.42 -16.61 16.77
C LYS A 39 -10.52 -15.95 15.39
N VAL A 40 -9.92 -14.76 15.24
CA VAL A 40 -9.95 -13.97 14.02
C VAL A 40 -8.53 -13.76 13.50
N THR A 41 -8.32 -14.07 12.22
CA THR A 41 -7.06 -13.81 11.53
C THR A 41 -7.12 -12.45 10.85
N ILE A 42 -6.23 -11.53 11.23
CA ILE A 42 -6.12 -10.20 10.60
C ILE A 42 -4.70 -9.97 10.09
N MET A 43 -4.54 -9.01 9.17
CA MET A 43 -3.22 -8.61 8.69
C MET A 43 -2.42 -7.93 9.79
N ASN A 44 -1.11 -8.15 9.81
CA ASN A 44 -0.20 -7.43 10.67
C ASN A 44 -0.01 -5.97 10.16
N PRO A 45 0.58 -5.07 10.96
CA PRO A 45 0.72 -3.66 10.58
C PRO A 45 1.51 -3.45 9.28
N GLU A 46 2.63 -4.15 9.09
CA GLU A 46 3.44 -4.02 7.87
C GLU A 46 2.63 -4.42 6.63
N ARG A 47 1.92 -5.56 6.70
CA ARG A 47 1.09 -6.05 5.60
C ARG A 47 -0.03 -5.08 5.28
N THR A 48 -0.67 -4.51 6.31
CA THR A 48 -1.77 -3.55 6.16
C THR A 48 -1.33 -2.33 5.37
N LEU A 49 -0.16 -1.75 5.69
CA LEU A 49 0.37 -0.61 4.95
C LEU A 49 0.81 -0.94 3.53
N ILE A 50 1.41 -2.11 3.33
CA ILE A 50 1.76 -2.59 2.00
C ILE A 50 0.51 -2.79 1.11
N ASP A 51 -0.59 -3.27 1.68
CA ASP A 51 -1.88 -3.34 0.97
C ASP A 51 -2.47 -1.95 0.69
N GLY A 52 -2.25 -0.99 1.59
CA GLY A 52 -2.57 0.43 1.36
C GLY A 52 -1.89 1.01 0.12
N LEU A 53 -0.65 0.62 -0.18
CA LEU A 53 0.05 1.03 -1.42
C LEU A 53 -0.49 0.36 -2.69
N ALA A 54 -1.08 -0.83 -2.54
CA ALA A 54 -1.67 -1.57 -3.65
C ALA A 54 -3.10 -1.10 -3.97
N ALA A 55 -3.88 -0.77 -2.95
CA ALA A 55 -5.29 -0.42 -3.06
C ALA A 55 -5.72 0.64 -2.03
N PRO A 56 -5.21 1.89 -2.15
CA PRO A 56 -5.42 2.94 -1.15
C PRO A 56 -6.89 3.31 -0.95
N LYS A 57 -7.76 3.06 -1.94
CA LYS A 57 -9.23 3.26 -1.83
C LYS A 57 -9.89 2.47 -0.70
N TYR A 58 -9.22 1.46 -0.14
CA TYR A 58 -9.71 0.70 1.00
C TYR A 58 -9.12 1.18 2.34
N CYS A 59 -8.24 2.17 2.30
CA CYS A 59 -7.46 2.67 3.44
C CYS A 59 -7.55 4.20 3.56
N GLY A 60 -8.63 4.84 3.09
CA GLY A 60 -8.79 6.30 3.17
C GLY A 60 -8.05 7.09 2.08
N ASP A 61 -7.69 6.44 0.97
CA ASP A 61 -6.91 6.98 -0.17
C ASP A 61 -5.42 7.22 0.12
N TRP A 62 -4.69 7.67 -0.92
CA TRP A 62 -3.23 7.75 -0.88
C TRP A 62 -2.70 8.66 0.24
N ALA A 63 -3.37 9.79 0.50
CA ALA A 63 -2.97 10.73 1.53
C ALA A 63 -3.00 10.11 2.94
N GLU A 64 -4.03 9.32 3.24
CA GLU A 64 -4.14 8.62 4.53
C GLU A 64 -3.09 7.52 4.65
N VAL A 65 -2.87 6.73 3.59
CA VAL A 65 -1.80 5.72 3.61
C VAL A 65 -0.44 6.39 3.85
N TYR A 66 -0.14 7.47 3.14
CA TYR A 66 1.11 8.19 3.25
C TYR A 66 1.32 8.80 4.65
N SER A 67 0.29 9.40 5.26
CA SER A 67 0.39 9.99 6.62
C SER A 67 0.68 8.93 7.69
N VAL A 68 0.17 7.70 7.53
CA VAL A 68 0.49 6.59 8.44
C VAL A 68 1.94 6.14 8.26
N PHE A 69 2.47 6.13 7.03
CA PHE A 69 3.90 5.92 6.83
C PHE A 69 4.73 7.00 7.54
N GLU A 70 4.38 8.27 7.43
CA GLU A 70 5.12 9.36 8.11
C GLU A 70 5.12 9.23 9.64
N SER A 71 4.01 8.76 10.23
CA SER A 71 3.85 8.73 11.69
C SER A 71 4.20 7.39 12.36
N GLN A 72 4.09 6.26 11.66
CA GLN A 72 4.22 4.91 12.27
C GLN A 72 5.47 4.15 11.85
N LEU A 73 6.24 4.62 10.85
CA LEU A 73 7.40 3.89 10.34
C LEU A 73 8.42 3.43 11.40
N PRO A 74 8.75 4.24 12.43
CA PRO A 74 9.70 3.81 13.47
C PRO A 74 9.27 2.57 14.27
N ARG A 75 8.00 2.17 14.19
CA ARG A 75 7.43 1.02 14.91
C ARG A 75 7.32 -0.24 14.05
N LEU A 76 7.72 -0.14 12.78
CA LEU A 76 7.53 -1.19 11.79
C LEU A 76 8.84 -1.86 11.41
N ASP A 77 8.74 -3.13 11.06
CA ASP A 77 9.86 -3.90 10.54
C ASP A 77 10.04 -3.61 9.03
N LEU A 78 11.02 -2.78 8.70
CA LEU A 78 11.29 -2.33 7.33
C LEU A 78 11.72 -3.49 6.42
N ASP A 79 12.49 -4.44 6.95
CA ASP A 79 12.90 -5.64 6.22
C ASP A 79 11.69 -6.46 5.79
N LYS A 80 10.74 -6.64 6.71
CA LYS A 80 9.47 -7.31 6.44
C LYS A 80 8.62 -6.53 5.43
N MET A 81 8.60 -5.21 5.48
CA MET A 81 7.90 -4.39 4.47
C MET A 81 8.51 -4.57 3.08
N VAL A 82 9.85 -4.63 2.98
CA VAL A 82 10.54 -4.93 1.72
C VAL A 82 10.12 -6.31 1.21
N ASP A 83 10.22 -7.36 2.02
CA ASP A 83 9.78 -8.72 1.63
C ASP A 83 8.31 -8.72 1.15
N TYR A 84 7.41 -8.15 1.95
CA TYR A 84 5.99 -8.13 1.65
C TYR A 84 5.65 -7.38 0.36
N SER A 85 6.36 -6.30 0.06
CA SER A 85 6.19 -5.54 -1.18
C SER A 85 6.55 -6.38 -2.41
N THR A 86 7.65 -7.15 -2.36
CA THR A 86 8.12 -7.98 -3.48
C THR A 86 7.17 -9.14 -3.78
N ARG A 87 6.46 -9.63 -2.76
CA ARG A 87 5.43 -10.67 -2.89
C ARG A 87 4.14 -10.19 -3.55
N LEU A 88 3.90 -8.88 -3.64
CA LEU A 88 2.71 -8.30 -4.27
C LEU A 88 2.89 -8.05 -5.76
N ASP A 89 3.65 -7.02 -6.11
CA ASP A 89 4.02 -6.64 -7.46
C ASP A 89 5.09 -5.54 -7.44
N THR A 90 5.76 -5.37 -8.59
CA THR A 90 6.84 -4.39 -8.73
C THR A 90 6.38 -2.94 -8.58
N ALA A 91 5.10 -2.61 -8.83
CA ALA A 91 4.63 -1.24 -8.66
C ALA A 91 4.53 -0.88 -7.17
N VAL A 92 4.09 -1.81 -6.32
CA VAL A 92 4.11 -1.65 -4.86
C VAL A 92 5.53 -1.46 -4.33
N VAL A 93 6.50 -2.26 -4.81
CA VAL A 93 7.92 -2.10 -4.45
C VAL A 93 8.41 -0.68 -4.74
N LYS A 94 8.10 -0.14 -5.92
CA LYS A 94 8.53 1.20 -6.32
C LYS A 94 7.83 2.32 -5.53
N ARG A 95 6.56 2.16 -5.20
CA ARG A 95 5.85 3.08 -4.30
C ARG A 95 6.44 3.08 -2.90
N LEU A 96 6.77 1.89 -2.37
CA LEU A 96 7.42 1.76 -1.07
C LEU A 96 8.78 2.47 -1.06
N GLY A 97 9.59 2.25 -2.10
CA GLY A 97 10.88 2.92 -2.24
C GLY A 97 10.77 4.44 -2.31
N TRP A 98 9.79 4.94 -3.07
CA TRP A 98 9.51 6.38 -3.12
C TRP A 98 9.14 6.94 -1.74
N ILE A 99 8.30 6.25 -0.96
CA ILE A 99 7.94 6.69 0.40
C ILE A 99 9.14 6.62 1.33
N PHE A 100 9.89 5.52 1.33
CA PHE A 100 11.06 5.31 2.18
C PHE A 100 12.13 6.37 1.93
N GLU A 101 12.33 6.79 0.67
CA GLU A 101 13.21 7.90 0.33
C GLU A 101 12.69 9.23 0.91
N LYS A 102 11.38 9.50 0.83
CA LYS A 102 10.79 10.76 1.36
C LYS A 102 10.89 10.88 2.88
N VAL A 103 10.76 9.77 3.59
CA VAL A 103 10.79 9.72 5.06
C VAL A 103 12.21 9.48 5.61
N GLY A 104 13.24 9.40 4.76
CA GLY A 104 14.64 9.34 5.18
C GLY A 104 15.11 7.98 5.68
N VAL A 105 14.58 6.88 5.14
CA VAL A 105 15.08 5.53 5.42
C VAL A 105 16.51 5.36 4.87
N GLU A 106 17.31 4.56 5.56
CA GLU A 106 18.69 4.24 5.19
C GLU A 106 18.88 3.71 3.75
N ASP A 107 19.99 4.09 3.13
CA ASP A 107 20.31 3.76 1.73
C ASP A 107 20.41 2.24 1.47
N SER A 108 20.82 1.44 2.46
CA SER A 108 20.87 -0.03 2.39
C SER A 108 19.51 -0.64 2.04
N ILE A 109 18.43 -0.14 2.65
CA ILE A 109 17.06 -0.57 2.37
C ILE A 109 16.59 -0.04 1.02
N LEU A 110 16.89 1.24 0.71
CA LEU A 110 16.52 1.85 -0.57
C LEU A 110 17.12 1.09 -1.76
N GLN A 111 18.40 0.69 -1.67
CA GLN A 111 19.07 -0.08 -2.73
C GLN A 111 18.37 -1.41 -3.03
N ARG A 112 17.86 -2.10 -1.99
CA ARG A 112 17.11 -3.35 -2.17
C ARG A 112 15.83 -3.13 -2.98
N LEU A 113 15.09 -2.05 -2.71
CA LEU A 113 13.88 -1.70 -3.46
C LEU A 113 14.19 -1.18 -4.88
N GLU A 114 15.28 -0.43 -5.02
CA GLU A 114 15.74 0.14 -6.28
C GLU A 114 16.16 -0.96 -7.27
N SER A 115 16.85 -2.00 -6.79
CA SER A 115 17.34 -3.13 -7.60
C SER A 115 16.24 -3.96 -8.26
N VAL A 116 14.98 -3.90 -7.78
CA VAL A 116 13.87 -4.63 -8.39
C VAL A 116 13.54 -4.04 -9.77
N PRO A 117 13.65 -4.82 -10.88
CA PRO A 117 13.46 -4.28 -12.22
C PRO A 117 12.00 -3.95 -12.51
N ILE A 118 11.75 -2.85 -13.20
CA ILE A 118 10.42 -2.48 -13.68
C ILE A 118 10.50 -1.84 -15.07
N ARG A 119 9.53 -2.18 -15.93
CA ARG A 119 9.42 -1.57 -17.27
C ARG A 119 8.38 -0.46 -17.28
N GLY A 120 8.85 0.75 -17.61
CA GLY A 120 8.04 1.96 -17.75
C GLY A 120 7.53 2.51 -16.42
N TYR A 121 7.09 3.76 -16.46
CA TYR A 121 6.59 4.46 -15.27
C TYR A 121 5.27 3.87 -14.74
N ARG A 122 5.08 3.90 -13.43
CA ARG A 122 3.80 3.60 -12.75
C ARG A 122 3.29 4.84 -12.03
N ILE A 123 1.98 4.99 -11.89
CA ILE A 123 1.40 6.06 -11.09
C ILE A 123 1.61 5.81 -9.60
N LEU A 124 1.95 6.87 -8.86
CA LEU A 124 2.15 6.85 -7.40
C LEU A 124 0.83 6.47 -6.71
N ASP A 125 -0.21 7.26 -6.89
CA ASP A 125 -1.58 6.97 -6.45
C ASP A 125 -2.34 6.17 -7.53
N PRO A 126 -2.68 4.88 -7.29
CA PRO A 126 -3.50 4.07 -8.19
C PRO A 126 -4.89 4.64 -8.49
N ASN A 127 -5.44 5.48 -7.62
CA ASN A 127 -6.75 6.10 -7.79
C ASN A 127 -6.67 7.47 -8.48
N GLY A 128 -5.47 8.04 -8.60
CA GLY A 128 -5.24 9.36 -9.17
C GLY A 128 -5.17 9.36 -10.71
N PRO A 129 -5.31 10.53 -11.35
CA PRO A 129 -5.15 10.66 -12.80
C PRO A 129 -3.70 10.42 -13.22
N ARG A 130 -3.45 10.03 -14.48
CA ARG A 130 -2.08 9.80 -14.97
C ARG A 130 -1.42 11.11 -15.45
N LYS A 131 -1.15 12.03 -14.52
CA LYS A 131 -0.53 13.34 -14.77
C LYS A 131 0.47 13.67 -13.66
N GLY A 132 1.49 14.47 -13.94
CA GLY A 132 2.52 14.86 -12.96
C GLY A 132 3.93 14.48 -13.41
N PRO A 133 4.96 14.94 -12.66
CA PRO A 133 6.36 14.69 -12.98
C PRO A 133 6.74 13.22 -12.80
N CYS A 134 7.81 12.81 -13.48
CA CYS A 134 8.32 11.45 -13.43
C CYS A 134 9.58 11.38 -12.56
N ASN A 135 9.52 10.64 -11.47
CA ASN A 135 10.66 10.25 -10.67
C ASN A 135 11.35 9.03 -11.32
N ARG A 136 12.51 9.27 -11.93
CA ARG A 136 13.26 8.25 -12.67
C ARG A 136 13.85 7.15 -11.77
N ARG A 137 14.27 7.48 -10.55
CA ARG A 137 14.87 6.52 -9.60
C ARG A 137 13.88 5.38 -9.31
N TRP A 138 12.65 5.74 -9.01
CA TRP A 138 11.59 4.78 -8.68
C TRP A 138 10.75 4.36 -9.88
N MET A 139 10.94 4.96 -11.06
CA MET A 139 10.06 4.79 -12.22
C MET A 139 8.59 5.07 -11.85
N ILE A 140 8.37 6.14 -11.09
CA ILE A 140 7.05 6.57 -10.61
C ILE A 140 6.67 7.91 -11.24
N GLN A 141 5.43 8.03 -11.71
CA GLN A 141 4.80 9.30 -12.03
C GLN A 141 4.08 9.81 -10.79
N GLU A 142 4.55 10.94 -10.24
CA GLU A 142 4.04 11.55 -9.01
C GLU A 142 2.71 12.24 -9.30
N ASN A 143 1.64 11.46 -9.29
CA ASN A 143 0.32 11.88 -9.74
C ASN A 143 -0.64 12.32 -8.63
N ILE A 144 -0.07 12.92 -7.61
CA ILE A 144 -0.77 13.47 -6.45
C ILE A 144 -1.09 14.94 -6.70
N PHE A 145 -2.35 15.33 -6.51
CA PHE A 145 -2.81 16.71 -6.65
C PHE A 145 -2.80 17.40 -5.28
N GLY A 146 -1.95 18.42 -5.09
CA GLY A 146 -2.05 19.37 -3.99
C GLY A 146 -1.42 18.96 -2.65
N LYS A 147 -0.48 19.80 -2.18
CA LYS A 147 0.22 19.85 -0.88
C LYS A 147 0.70 18.51 -0.29
N ILE A 148 1.87 18.05 -0.76
CA ILE A 148 2.88 17.60 0.22
C ILE A 148 3.41 18.90 0.81
N ALA A 149 2.94 19.28 2.00
CA ALA A 149 3.54 20.38 2.73
C ALA A 149 5.03 20.04 2.94
N ARG A 150 5.89 20.96 2.51
CA ARG A 150 7.32 20.95 2.82
C ARG A 150 7.55 21.35 4.26
#